data_AF-A0A0T1SH31-F1
#
_entry.id   AF-A0A0T1SH31-F1
#
_cell.length_a   1.000
_cell.length_b   1.000
_cell.length_c   1.000
_cell.angle_alpha   90.00
_cell.angle_beta   90.00
_cell.angle_gamma   90.00
#
_symmetry.space_group_name_H-M   'P 1'
#
loop_
_entity.id
_entity.type
_entity.pdbx_description
1 polymer ?
#
loop_
_entity_poly.entity_id
_entity_poly.type
_entity_poly.pdbx_seq_one_letter_code
_entity_poly.pdbx_strand_id
1 'polypeptide(L)'
;MIVTVRTTTDARAKAEALARGAVEARLVACAQISGPVTSVYHWRGAIETTEEWQVEFKTTEARYPALEAHLLVAHDYETPEILATRTTRVGAEYARWVERETEAAEAVVSPTDDERPFFVYGTLRPGAYNHDRFLAGRIGTEADAVLHGAVLHDGPGYPYVVPADGGTVVGTLLTPSPGDYSDLFGLLDRLELPVGYERVAMDVERVRDGARVSAWVFLAAPDAPLGEVIESGDWFRRP
;
A
#
# COMPACT_ATOMS: atom_id res chain seq x y z
N MET A 1 23.72 4.00 0.22
CA MET A 1 24.05 3.60 1.61
C MET A 1 23.23 2.39 1.99
N ILE A 2 23.77 1.44 2.76
CA ILE A 2 23.05 0.22 3.17
C ILE A 2 22.44 0.40 4.56
N VAL A 3 21.19 -0.04 4.72
CA VAL A 3 20.47 -0.12 5.99
C VAL A 3 20.02 -1.55 6.24
N THR A 4 19.99 -1.92 7.52
CA THR A 4 19.41 -3.17 7.99
C THR A 4 18.09 -2.86 8.66
N VAL A 5 17.00 -3.49 8.22
CA VAL A 5 15.65 -3.25 8.76
C VAL A 5 15.18 -4.51 9.46
N ARG A 6 14.56 -4.36 10.63
CA ARG A 6 14.06 -5.50 11.43
C ARG A 6 12.58 -5.37 11.73
N THR A 7 11.89 -6.51 11.73
CA THR A 7 10.51 -6.70 12.21
C THR A 7 10.35 -8.03 12.93
N THR A 8 9.22 -8.27 13.59
CA THR A 8 8.87 -9.52 14.28
C THR A 8 7.43 -9.95 13.98
N THR A 9 7.15 -11.24 13.91
CA THR A 9 5.79 -11.79 13.72
C THR A 9 5.61 -13.10 14.49
N ASP A 10 4.37 -13.50 14.79
CA ASP A 10 4.04 -14.61 15.70
C ASP A 10 4.23 -16.01 15.08
N ALA A 11 4.56 -16.11 13.78
CA ALA A 11 4.65 -17.39 13.10
C ALA A 11 5.78 -17.42 12.06
N ARG A 12 6.50 -18.53 12.02
CA ARG A 12 7.56 -18.78 11.02
C ARG A 12 7.07 -18.59 9.59
N ALA A 13 5.89 -19.10 9.27
CA ALA A 13 5.32 -19.00 7.92
C ALA A 13 5.06 -17.54 7.52
N LYS A 14 4.62 -16.69 8.46
CA LYS A 14 4.43 -15.25 8.22
C LYS A 14 5.78 -14.54 8.03
N ALA A 15 6.77 -14.88 8.86
CA ALA A 15 8.14 -14.36 8.70
C ALA A 15 8.73 -14.71 7.34
N GLU A 16 8.49 -15.94 6.88
CA GLU A 16 8.87 -16.42 5.56
C GLU A 16 8.12 -15.69 4.42
N ALA A 17 6.83 -15.39 4.58
CA ALA A 17 6.06 -14.62 3.61
C ALA A 17 6.55 -13.17 3.50
N LEU A 18 6.79 -12.50 4.64
CA LEU A 18 7.37 -11.14 4.68
C LEU A 18 8.75 -11.10 4.00
N ALA A 19 9.61 -12.07 4.31
CA ALA A 19 10.93 -12.19 3.72
C ALA A 19 10.88 -12.38 2.20
N ARG A 20 10.06 -13.31 1.71
CA ARG A 20 9.93 -13.61 0.28
C ARG A 20 9.30 -12.45 -0.48
N GLY A 21 8.17 -11.91 0.00
CA GLY A 21 7.47 -10.81 -0.66
C GLY A 21 8.36 -9.58 -0.85
N ALA A 22 9.16 -9.21 0.16
CA ALA A 22 10.07 -8.08 0.07
C ALA A 22 11.22 -8.31 -0.95
N VAL A 23 11.74 -9.54 -1.04
CA VAL A 23 12.80 -9.91 -2.00
C VAL A 23 12.24 -9.97 -3.42
N GLU A 24 11.08 -10.62 -3.61
CA GLU A 24 10.39 -10.73 -4.90
C GLU A 24 10.04 -9.34 -5.47
N ALA A 25 9.61 -8.42 -4.60
CA ALA A 25 9.33 -7.03 -4.96
C ALA A 25 10.60 -6.17 -5.15
N ARG A 26 11.81 -6.74 -5.03
CA ARG A 26 13.10 -6.02 -5.11
C ARG A 26 13.22 -4.83 -4.16
N LEU A 27 12.53 -4.90 -3.02
CA LEU A 27 12.61 -3.87 -1.97
C LEU A 27 13.83 -4.11 -1.08
N VAL A 28 14.29 -5.35 -1.02
CA VAL A 28 15.46 -5.80 -0.24
C VAL A 28 16.26 -6.77 -1.09
N ALA A 29 17.58 -6.78 -0.88
CA ALA A 29 18.44 -7.74 -1.57
C ALA A 29 18.39 -9.12 -0.89
N CYS A 30 18.25 -9.13 0.43
CA CYS A 30 18.01 -10.35 1.18
C CYS A 30 17.30 -10.08 2.52
N ALA A 31 16.77 -11.16 3.08
CA ALA A 31 16.22 -11.22 4.42
C ALA A 31 16.81 -12.44 5.15
N GLN A 32 16.97 -12.32 6.47
CA GLN A 32 17.32 -13.42 7.36
C GLN A 32 16.19 -13.59 8.37
N ILE A 33 15.83 -14.84 8.66
CA ILE A 33 14.80 -15.18 9.64
C ILE A 33 15.48 -15.86 10.81
N SER A 34 15.27 -15.34 12.01
CA SER A 34 15.80 -15.90 13.25
C SER A 34 14.68 -16.07 14.26
N GLY A 35 14.66 -17.21 14.94
CA GLY A 35 13.68 -17.49 15.96
C GLY A 35 13.57 -18.99 16.28
N PRO A 36 12.64 -19.35 17.19
CA PRO A 36 11.78 -18.41 17.92
C PRO A 36 12.56 -17.51 18.90
N VAL A 37 12.05 -16.30 19.13
CA VAL A 37 12.48 -15.37 20.20
C VAL A 37 11.33 -15.15 21.17
N THR A 38 11.64 -14.74 22.40
CA THR A 38 10.63 -14.34 23.39
C THR A 38 10.57 -12.82 23.46
N SER A 39 9.45 -12.25 23.02
CA SER A 39 9.16 -10.82 23.10
C SER A 39 8.37 -10.53 24.37
N VAL A 40 8.82 -9.55 25.15
CA VAL A 40 8.17 -9.11 26.40
C VAL A 40 7.91 -7.62 26.30
N TYR A 41 6.65 -7.20 26.39
CA TYR A 41 6.24 -5.82 26.15
C TYR A 41 4.97 -5.45 26.93
N HIS A 42 4.66 -4.16 27.02
CA HIS A 42 3.40 -3.70 27.57
C HIS A 42 2.32 -3.64 26.49
N TRP A 43 1.16 -4.24 26.77
CA TRP A 43 -0.01 -4.14 25.91
C TRP A 43 -1.28 -4.01 26.76
N ARG A 44 -2.10 -3.00 26.45
CA ARG A 44 -3.37 -2.72 27.15
C ARG A 44 -3.28 -2.74 28.69
N GLY A 45 -2.17 -2.21 29.22
CA GLY A 45 -1.93 -2.11 30.66
C GLY A 45 -1.39 -3.37 31.34
N ALA A 46 -1.20 -4.47 30.59
CA ALA A 46 -0.56 -5.70 31.08
C ALA A 46 0.84 -5.85 30.49
N ILE A 47 1.67 -6.67 31.15
CA ILE A 47 2.92 -7.19 30.55
C ILE A 47 2.55 -8.47 29.81
N GLU A 48 2.81 -8.49 28.52
CA GLU A 48 2.62 -9.65 27.65
C GLU A 48 3.94 -10.34 27.39
N THR A 49 3.87 -11.63 27.08
CA THR A 49 5.02 -12.42 26.63
C THR A 49 4.57 -13.29 25.46
N THR A 50 5.24 -13.13 24.32
CA THR A 50 4.87 -13.79 23.07
C THR A 50 6.09 -14.46 22.43
N GLU A 51 5.88 -15.62 21.83
CA GLU A 51 6.87 -16.24 20.96
C GLU A 51 6.78 -15.62 19.56
N GLU A 52 7.90 -15.09 19.05
CA GLU A 52 7.95 -14.43 17.75
C GLU A 52 9.11 -14.92 16.89
N TRP A 53 9.05 -14.59 15.61
CA TRP A 53 10.09 -14.80 14.62
C TRP A 53 10.55 -13.43 14.13
N GLN A 54 11.85 -13.17 14.26
CA GLN A 54 12.47 -11.93 13.83
C GLN A 54 12.90 -12.05 12.37
N VAL A 55 12.58 -11.04 11.55
CA VAL A 55 13.03 -10.93 10.17
C VAL A 55 13.93 -9.71 10.03
N GLU A 56 15.12 -9.91 9.46
CA GLU A 56 16.12 -8.87 9.24
C GLU A 56 16.45 -8.72 7.76
N PHE A 57 16.04 -7.59 7.19
CA PHE A 57 16.20 -7.21 5.80
C PHE A 57 17.47 -6.39 5.56
N LYS A 58 18.08 -6.53 4.39
CA LYS A 58 19.21 -5.70 3.94
C LYS A 58 18.85 -5.00 2.65
N THR A 59 18.87 -3.67 2.68
CA THR A 59 18.48 -2.84 1.54
C THR A 59 19.28 -1.54 1.50
N THR A 60 19.03 -0.72 0.49
CA THR A 60 19.56 0.64 0.42
C THR A 60 18.68 1.61 1.21
N GLU A 61 19.28 2.69 1.69
CA GLU A 61 18.55 3.77 2.38
C GLU A 61 17.43 4.37 1.50
N ALA A 62 17.66 4.49 0.18
CA ALA A 62 16.67 4.96 -0.77
C ALA A 62 15.44 4.03 -0.90
N ARG A 63 15.60 2.76 -0.56
CA ARG A 63 14.53 1.75 -0.61
C ARG A 63 13.74 1.63 0.67
N TYR A 64 14.24 2.18 1.77
CA TYR A 64 13.58 2.09 3.07
C TYR A 64 12.09 2.52 3.02
N PRO A 65 11.70 3.66 2.41
CA PRO A 65 10.29 4.07 2.42
C PRO A 65 9.37 3.06 1.70
N ALA A 66 9.85 2.47 0.61
CA ALA A 66 9.09 1.47 -0.13
C ALA A 66 9.00 0.14 0.62
N LEU A 67 10.08 -0.27 1.30
CA LEU A 67 10.08 -1.43 2.17
C LEU A 67 9.13 -1.25 3.37
N GLU A 68 9.20 -0.11 4.05
CA GLU A 68 8.32 0.20 5.18
C GLU A 68 6.85 0.14 4.75
N ALA A 69 6.49 0.79 3.64
CA ALA A 69 5.13 0.73 3.10
C ALA A 69 4.70 -0.73 2.80
N HIS A 70 5.57 -1.54 2.20
CA HIS A 70 5.27 -2.94 1.92
C HIS A 70 5.05 -3.76 3.21
N LEU A 71 5.93 -3.60 4.20
CA LEU A 71 5.79 -4.29 5.48
C LEU A 71 4.52 -3.87 6.22
N LEU A 72 4.17 -2.58 6.18
CA LEU A 72 2.94 -2.06 6.76
C LEU A 72 1.67 -2.67 6.14
N VAL A 73 1.70 -3.12 4.89
CA VAL A 73 0.58 -3.79 4.22
C VAL A 73 0.58 -5.28 4.50
N ALA A 74 1.76 -5.91 4.41
CA ALA A 74 1.90 -7.35 4.49
C ALA A 74 1.80 -7.88 5.93
N HIS A 75 1.97 -7.02 6.94
CA HIS A 75 1.94 -7.41 8.34
C HIS A 75 0.53 -7.32 8.93
N ASP A 76 0.22 -8.32 9.75
CA ASP A 76 -1.03 -8.48 10.50
C ASP A 76 -1.08 -7.76 11.85
N TYR A 77 0.03 -7.20 12.32
CA TYR A 77 0.04 -6.39 13.53
C TYR A 77 -0.45 -4.98 13.20
N GLU A 78 -1.28 -4.41 14.07
CA GLU A 78 -1.76 -3.03 13.94
C GLU A 78 -0.58 -2.05 13.88
N THR A 79 0.39 -2.25 14.78
CA THR A 79 1.66 -1.50 14.86
C THR A 79 2.83 -2.49 14.87
N PRO A 80 3.35 -2.90 13.70
CA PRO A 80 4.48 -3.81 13.64
C PRO A 80 5.79 -3.12 14.08
N GLU A 81 6.72 -3.88 14.66
CA GLU A 81 8.11 -3.40 14.83
C GLU A 81 8.71 -3.17 13.43
N ILE A 82 9.17 -1.96 13.12
CA ILE A 82 9.97 -1.69 11.92
C ILE A 82 11.13 -0.78 12.35
N LEU A 83 12.31 -1.37 12.57
CA LEU A 83 13.49 -0.65 13.03
C LEU A 83 14.58 -0.67 11.96
N ALA A 84 15.00 0.50 11.49
CA ALA A 84 16.14 0.65 10.59
C ALA A 84 17.42 1.01 11.35
N THR A 85 18.47 0.22 11.16
CA THR A 85 19.80 0.51 11.66
C THR A 85 20.75 0.79 10.48
N ARG A 86 21.47 1.90 10.55
CA ARG A 86 22.44 2.29 9.54
C ARG A 86 23.69 1.40 9.59
N THR A 87 24.06 0.82 8.46
CA THR A 87 25.33 0.10 8.33
C THR A 87 26.45 1.09 8.03
N THR A 88 27.40 1.26 8.96
CA THR A 88 28.50 2.24 8.83
C THR A 88 29.62 1.78 7.91
N ARG A 89 29.81 0.47 7.77
CA ARG A 89 30.80 -0.15 6.87
C ARG A 89 30.22 -1.40 6.25
N VAL A 90 30.39 -1.57 4.95
CA VAL A 90 29.95 -2.74 4.21
C VAL A 90 31.01 -3.10 3.17
N GLY A 91 31.19 -4.38 2.88
CA GLY A 91 32.10 -4.82 1.82
C GLY A 91 31.64 -4.27 0.47
N ALA A 92 32.55 -3.69 -0.32
CA ALA A 92 32.20 -2.96 -1.54
C ALA A 92 31.44 -3.82 -2.57
N GLU A 93 31.83 -5.10 -2.72
CA GLU A 93 31.14 -6.03 -3.62
C GLU A 93 29.72 -6.36 -3.15
N TYR A 94 29.56 -6.57 -1.84
CA TYR A 94 28.27 -6.82 -1.24
C TYR A 94 27.35 -5.60 -1.35
N ALA A 95 27.88 -4.39 -1.12
CA ALA A 95 27.13 -3.14 -1.33
C ALA A 95 26.58 -3.05 -2.76
N ARG A 96 27.44 -3.28 -3.76
CA ARG A 96 27.05 -3.26 -5.17
C ARG A 96 26.00 -4.31 -5.50
N TRP A 97 26.09 -5.49 -4.88
CA TRP A 97 25.06 -6.52 -5.05
C TRP A 97 23.73 -6.09 -4.44
N VAL A 98 23.73 -5.52 -3.23
CA VAL A 98 22.51 -4.99 -2.61
C VAL A 98 21.89 -3.88 -3.46
N GLU A 99 22.71 -2.98 -4.00
CA GLU A 99 22.24 -1.93 -4.90
C GLU A 99 21.56 -2.53 -6.15
N ARG A 100 22.20 -3.48 -6.85
CA ARG A 100 21.63 -4.11 -8.05
C ARG A 100 20.32 -4.87 -7.78
N GLU A 101 20.27 -5.66 -6.72
CA GLU A 101 19.06 -6.45 -6.40
C GLU A 101 17.90 -5.57 -5.89
N THR A 102 18.20 -4.32 -5.55
CA THR A 102 17.22 -3.32 -5.13
C THR A 102 17.14 -2.14 -6.09
N GLU A 103 17.64 -2.28 -7.32
CA GLU A 103 17.29 -1.34 -8.36
C GLU A 103 15.79 -1.46 -8.63
N ALA A 104 15.13 -0.31 -8.77
CA ALA A 104 13.73 -0.34 -9.17
C ALA A 104 13.77 -0.94 -10.56
N ALA A 105 12.87 -1.87 -10.87
CA ALA A 105 12.49 -2.02 -12.26
C ALA A 105 12.24 -0.60 -12.78
N GLU A 106 12.90 -0.22 -13.88
CA GLU A 106 12.67 1.08 -14.50
C GLU A 106 11.17 1.31 -14.46
N ALA A 107 10.75 2.31 -13.69
CA ALA A 107 9.36 2.69 -13.65
C ALA A 107 9.01 2.89 -15.11
N VAL A 108 8.08 2.07 -15.63
CA VAL A 108 7.40 2.43 -16.87
C VAL A 108 6.99 3.86 -16.65
N VAL A 109 7.59 4.77 -17.42
CA VAL A 109 7.52 6.20 -17.20
C VAL A 109 6.06 6.57 -17.06
N SER A 110 5.61 6.82 -15.83
CA SER A 110 4.36 7.53 -15.61
C SER A 110 4.69 9.00 -15.84
N PRO A 111 4.00 9.70 -16.75
CA PRO A 111 4.36 11.05 -17.13
C PRO A 111 4.25 11.96 -15.90
N THR A 112 5.38 12.51 -15.44
CA THR A 112 5.49 13.41 -14.28
C THR A 112 4.87 14.79 -14.49
N ASP A 113 3.85 14.92 -15.35
CA ASP A 113 3.06 16.14 -15.57
C ASP A 113 1.54 15.92 -15.36
N ASP A 114 1.09 14.70 -15.07
CA ASP A 114 -0.34 14.42 -14.88
C ASP A 114 -0.74 14.48 -13.38
N GLU A 115 -0.89 15.71 -12.88
CA GLU A 115 -1.31 16.03 -11.50
C GLU A 115 -2.82 15.80 -11.23
N ARG A 116 -3.42 14.79 -11.87
CA ARG A 116 -4.82 14.43 -11.60
C ARG A 116 -5.01 13.89 -10.18
N PRO A 117 -6.13 14.23 -9.52
CA PRO A 117 -6.48 13.64 -8.23
C PRO A 117 -6.77 12.14 -8.36
N PHE A 118 -6.79 11.45 -7.23
CA PHE A 118 -7.17 10.03 -7.14
C PHE A 118 -8.60 9.91 -6.63
N PHE A 119 -9.41 9.05 -7.25
CA PHE A 119 -10.71 8.66 -6.72
C PHE A 119 -10.57 7.33 -6.00
N VAL A 120 -10.79 7.34 -4.68
CA VAL A 120 -10.71 6.15 -3.83
C VAL A 120 -12.09 5.79 -3.30
N TYR A 121 -12.39 4.49 -3.21
CA TYR A 121 -13.73 3.99 -2.90
C TYR A 121 -13.74 2.93 -1.79
N GLY A 122 -12.60 2.67 -1.15
CA GLY A 122 -12.42 1.60 -0.16
C GLY A 122 -11.66 2.02 1.09
N THR A 123 -10.63 1.24 1.45
CA THR A 123 -9.86 1.43 2.69
C THR A 123 -9.01 2.69 2.72
N LEU A 124 -8.77 3.29 1.56
CA LEU A 124 -8.10 4.57 1.39
C LEU A 124 -9.04 5.78 1.52
N ARG A 125 -10.35 5.60 1.77
CA ARG A 125 -11.26 6.72 2.04
C ARG A 125 -11.09 7.26 3.46
N PRO A 126 -11.36 8.56 3.70
CA PRO A 126 -11.30 9.15 5.04
C PRO A 126 -12.07 8.33 6.07
N GLY A 127 -11.43 8.07 7.22
CA GLY A 127 -12.00 7.26 8.29
C GLY A 127 -11.82 5.73 8.13
N ALA A 128 -11.23 5.25 7.03
CA ALA A 128 -10.83 3.85 6.90
C ALA A 128 -9.35 3.62 7.24
N TYR A 129 -9.03 2.36 7.53
CA TYR A 129 -7.74 1.93 8.08
C TYR A 129 -6.50 2.40 7.30
N ASN A 130 -6.56 2.40 5.96
CA ASN A 130 -5.42 2.73 5.11
C ASN A 130 -5.28 4.24 4.86
N HIS A 131 -6.30 5.05 5.18
CA HIS A 131 -6.28 6.48 4.91
C HIS A 131 -5.16 7.18 5.65
N ASP A 132 -5.24 7.26 6.98
CA ASP A 132 -4.24 7.99 7.76
C ASP A 132 -2.87 7.30 7.72
N ARG A 133 -2.86 5.97 7.57
CA ARG A 133 -1.62 5.17 7.47
C ARG A 133 -0.77 5.55 6.26
N PHE A 134 -1.39 5.82 5.11
CA PHE A 134 -0.66 6.04 3.86
C PHE A 134 -0.74 7.48 3.33
N LEU A 135 -1.78 8.22 3.70
CA LEU A 135 -2.12 9.51 3.09
C LEU A 135 -1.91 10.71 4.01
N ALA A 136 -1.74 10.49 5.32
CA ALA A 136 -1.55 11.58 6.28
C ALA A 136 -0.37 12.48 5.89
N GLY A 137 -0.64 13.78 5.81
CA GLY A 137 0.35 14.80 5.46
C GLY A 137 0.67 14.92 3.96
N ARG A 138 0.12 14.05 3.10
CA ARG A 138 0.37 14.03 1.64
C ARG A 138 -0.80 14.57 0.80
N ILE A 139 -1.97 14.69 1.40
CA ILE A 139 -3.20 15.14 0.74
C ILE A 139 -3.44 16.61 1.04
N GLY A 140 -3.59 17.41 -0.01
CA GLY A 140 -3.89 18.84 0.08
C GLY A 140 -5.39 19.10 0.23
N THR A 141 -6.22 18.38 -0.54
CA THR A 141 -7.68 18.49 -0.41
C THR A 141 -8.40 17.16 -0.64
N GLU A 142 -9.51 16.98 0.08
CA GLU A 142 -10.41 15.84 -0.03
C GLU A 142 -11.82 16.32 -0.37
N ALA A 143 -12.55 15.58 -1.21
CA ALA A 143 -13.93 15.89 -1.53
C ALA A 143 -14.74 14.62 -1.81
N ASP A 144 -15.98 14.55 -1.33
CA ASP A 144 -16.89 13.48 -1.69
C ASP A 144 -17.17 13.50 -3.21
N ALA A 145 -17.17 12.32 -3.81
CA ALA A 145 -17.34 12.15 -5.24
C ALA A 145 -18.09 10.86 -5.59
N VAL A 146 -18.65 10.84 -6.80
CA VAL A 146 -19.37 9.69 -7.36
C VAL A 146 -18.76 9.34 -8.72
N LEU A 147 -18.41 8.08 -8.89
CA LEU A 147 -18.05 7.50 -10.19
C LEU A 147 -19.31 6.88 -10.82
N HIS A 148 -19.61 7.25 -12.06
CA HIS A 148 -20.73 6.72 -12.82
C HIS A 148 -20.27 5.66 -13.82
N GLY A 149 -21.15 4.73 -14.18
CA GLY A 149 -20.84 3.67 -15.14
C GLY A 149 -19.95 2.57 -14.57
N ALA A 150 -20.02 2.36 -13.26
CA ALA A 150 -19.28 1.30 -12.58
C ALA A 150 -20.07 0.75 -11.39
N VAL A 151 -19.83 -0.51 -11.04
CA VAL A 151 -20.40 -1.18 -9.87
C VAL A 151 -19.29 -1.57 -8.90
N LEU A 152 -19.63 -1.63 -7.62
CA LEU A 152 -18.74 -2.01 -6.55
C LEU A 152 -19.00 -3.46 -6.17
N HIS A 153 -17.94 -4.25 -6.00
CA HIS A 153 -17.98 -5.64 -5.56
C HIS A 153 -17.14 -5.82 -4.30
N ASP A 154 -17.48 -6.82 -3.49
CA ASP A 154 -16.52 -7.39 -2.54
C ASP A 154 -15.36 -8.04 -3.28
N GLY A 155 -14.14 -7.77 -2.84
CA GLY A 155 -12.93 -8.47 -3.26
C GLY A 155 -12.25 -9.17 -2.07
N PRO A 156 -11.12 -9.86 -2.28
CA PRO A 156 -10.36 -10.51 -1.23
C PRO A 156 -9.69 -9.48 -0.31
N GLY A 157 -10.44 -8.99 0.68
CA GLY A 157 -10.00 -8.04 1.69
C GLY A 157 -10.28 -6.56 1.37
N TYR A 158 -10.55 -6.21 0.11
CA TYR A 158 -10.76 -4.85 -0.37
C TYR A 158 -11.86 -4.79 -1.44
N PRO A 159 -12.54 -3.64 -1.64
CA PRO A 159 -13.54 -3.51 -2.70
C PRO A 159 -12.94 -3.52 -4.10
N TYR A 160 -13.68 -4.04 -5.06
CA TYR A 160 -13.36 -4.00 -6.48
C TYR A 160 -14.37 -3.17 -7.25
N VAL A 161 -13.90 -2.19 -8.03
CA VAL A 161 -14.74 -1.44 -8.97
C VAL A 161 -14.61 -2.05 -10.36
N VAL A 162 -15.74 -2.35 -10.98
CA VAL A 162 -15.81 -2.92 -12.34
C VAL A 162 -16.67 -2.00 -13.21
N PRO A 163 -16.24 -1.68 -14.45
CA PRO A 163 -17.08 -0.94 -15.40
C PRO A 163 -18.41 -1.67 -15.66
N ALA A 164 -19.52 -0.96 -15.51
CA ALA A 164 -20.86 -1.50 -15.73
C ALA A 164 -21.87 -0.38 -15.99
N ASP A 165 -22.70 -0.55 -17.04
CA ASP A 165 -23.68 0.46 -17.43
C ASP A 165 -24.72 0.70 -16.32
N GLY A 166 -24.95 1.98 -16.01
CA GLY A 166 -25.97 2.41 -15.05
C GLY A 166 -25.61 2.27 -13.57
N GLY A 167 -24.42 1.71 -13.24
CA GLY A 167 -23.93 1.64 -11.87
C GLY A 167 -23.35 2.98 -11.37
N THR A 168 -23.34 3.15 -10.05
CA THR A 168 -22.68 4.27 -9.38
C THR A 168 -21.85 3.80 -8.19
N VAL A 169 -20.66 4.36 -8.02
CA VAL A 169 -19.77 4.10 -6.88
C VAL A 169 -19.53 5.40 -6.13
N VAL A 170 -19.75 5.37 -4.82
CA VAL A 170 -19.51 6.49 -3.90
C VAL A 170 -18.09 6.39 -3.37
N GLY A 171 -17.34 7.48 -3.47
CA GLY A 171 -15.96 7.54 -3.03
C GLY A 171 -15.52 8.94 -2.65
N THR A 172 -14.21 9.12 -2.61
CA THR A 172 -13.57 10.38 -2.24
C THR A 172 -12.51 10.73 -3.28
N LEU A 173 -12.56 11.97 -3.77
CA LEU A 173 -11.51 12.60 -4.54
C LEU A 173 -10.42 13.09 -3.58
N LEU A 174 -9.23 12.53 -3.72
CA LEU A 174 -8.02 12.92 -3.01
C LEU A 174 -7.12 13.71 -3.97
N THR A 175 -6.83 14.96 -3.62
CA THR A 175 -5.87 15.80 -4.36
C THR A 175 -4.59 15.88 -3.55
N PRO A 176 -3.48 15.30 -4.04
CA PRO A 176 -2.18 15.39 -3.37
C PRO A 176 -1.72 16.82 -3.17
N SER A 177 -0.91 17.06 -2.15
CA SER A 177 -0.21 18.33 -1.99
C SER A 177 0.82 18.52 -3.13
N PRO A 178 1.12 19.76 -3.54
CA PRO A 178 2.14 20.02 -4.55
C PRO A 178 3.48 19.37 -4.17
N GLY A 179 4.05 18.57 -5.08
CA GLY A 179 5.28 17.80 -4.84
C GLY A 179 5.09 16.36 -4.35
N ASP A 180 3.91 16.01 -3.82
CA ASP A 180 3.63 14.65 -3.32
C ASP A 180 3.04 13.72 -4.38
N TYR A 181 2.74 14.23 -5.58
CA TYR A 181 2.11 13.45 -6.65
C TYR A 181 2.92 12.22 -7.05
N SER A 182 4.21 12.37 -7.36
CA SER A 182 5.07 11.25 -7.77
C SER A 182 5.16 10.18 -6.68
N ASP A 183 5.32 10.59 -5.44
CA ASP A 183 5.48 9.69 -4.30
C ASP A 183 4.18 8.98 -3.93
N LEU A 184 3.06 9.69 -3.95
CA LEU A 184 1.75 9.09 -3.71
C LEU A 184 1.36 8.15 -4.85
N PHE A 185 1.61 8.54 -6.09
CA PHE A 185 1.34 7.72 -7.26
C PHE A 185 2.11 6.39 -7.19
N GLY A 186 3.41 6.44 -6.91
CA GLY A 186 4.21 5.22 -6.74
C GLY A 186 3.82 4.39 -5.52
N LEU A 187 3.28 5.01 -4.46
CA LEU A 187 2.72 4.29 -3.32
C LEU A 187 1.43 3.55 -3.70
N LEU A 188 0.46 4.26 -4.30
CA LEU A 188 -0.83 3.69 -4.68
C LEU A 188 -0.68 2.60 -5.75
N ASP A 189 0.16 2.81 -6.76
CA ASP A 189 0.45 1.78 -7.77
C ASP A 189 1.03 0.51 -7.11
N ARG A 190 1.85 0.62 -6.06
CA ARG A 190 2.35 -0.55 -5.32
C ARG A 190 1.31 -1.21 -4.42
N LEU A 191 0.36 -0.45 -3.90
CA LEU A 191 -0.72 -0.98 -3.06
C LEU A 191 -1.73 -1.77 -3.91
N GLU A 192 -2.03 -1.28 -5.11
CA GLU A 192 -3.17 -1.76 -5.89
C GLU A 192 -2.74 -2.66 -7.07
N LEU A 193 -1.66 -2.37 -7.81
CA LEU A 193 -1.33 -3.14 -9.02
C LEU A 193 -0.93 -4.62 -8.77
N PRO A 194 -0.27 -4.99 -7.67
CA PRO A 194 -0.01 -6.41 -7.37
C PRO A 194 -1.27 -7.19 -6.97
N VAL A 195 -2.38 -6.50 -6.67
CA VAL A 195 -3.59 -7.07 -6.03
C VAL A 195 -4.74 -7.24 -7.03
N GLY A 196 -4.43 -7.25 -8.33
CA GLY A 196 -5.41 -7.43 -9.40
C GLY A 196 -6.21 -6.16 -9.68
N TYR A 197 -5.55 -5.01 -9.75
CA TYR A 197 -6.15 -3.76 -10.21
C TYR A 197 -5.44 -3.21 -11.44
N GLU A 198 -6.18 -2.45 -12.25
CA GLU A 198 -5.70 -1.63 -13.36
C GLU A 198 -6.01 -0.16 -13.10
N ARG A 199 -5.03 0.73 -13.29
CA ARG A 199 -5.24 2.16 -13.13
C ARG A 199 -5.72 2.78 -14.43
N VAL A 200 -6.84 3.51 -14.36
CA VAL A 200 -7.48 4.17 -15.50
C VAL A 200 -7.85 5.61 -15.13
N ALA A 201 -7.73 6.54 -16.07
CA ALA A 201 -8.25 7.89 -15.89
C ALA A 201 -9.75 7.90 -16.23
N MET A 202 -10.60 8.29 -15.29
CA MET A 202 -12.06 8.39 -15.48
C MET A 202 -12.59 9.72 -14.97
N ASP A 203 -13.72 10.15 -15.52
CA ASP A 203 -14.44 11.32 -15.02
C ASP A 203 -15.29 10.91 -13.80
N VAL A 204 -15.08 11.61 -12.70
CA VAL A 204 -15.88 11.48 -11.47
C VAL A 204 -16.60 12.79 -11.18
N GLU A 205 -17.80 12.69 -10.63
CA GLU A 205 -18.60 13.84 -10.26
C GLU A 205 -18.35 14.21 -8.80
N ARG A 206 -17.87 15.43 -8.55
CA ARG A 206 -17.68 15.93 -7.19
C ARG A 206 -19.03 16.35 -6.59
N VAL A 207 -19.39 15.77 -5.44
CA VAL A 207 -20.73 15.91 -4.84
C VAL A 207 -21.07 17.36 -4.48
N ARG A 208 -20.09 18.15 -4.03
CA ARG A 208 -20.35 19.50 -3.53
C ARG A 208 -20.90 20.47 -4.58
N ASP A 209 -20.51 20.30 -5.85
CA ASP A 209 -20.75 21.25 -6.94
C ASP A 209 -21.14 20.60 -8.28
N GLY A 210 -21.22 19.26 -8.35
CA GLY A 210 -21.53 18.51 -9.56
C GLY A 210 -20.44 18.59 -10.64
N ALA A 211 -19.24 19.11 -10.30
CA ALA A 211 -18.17 19.26 -11.28
C ALA A 211 -17.63 17.89 -11.69
N ARG A 212 -17.48 17.67 -13.00
CA ARG A 212 -16.74 16.52 -13.51
C ARG A 212 -15.24 16.77 -13.41
N VAL A 213 -14.56 15.88 -12.71
CA VAL A 213 -13.11 15.93 -12.47
C VAL A 213 -12.52 14.65 -13.03
N SER A 214 -11.54 14.78 -13.91
CA SER A 214 -10.78 13.62 -14.39
C SER A 214 -9.83 13.17 -13.29
N ALA A 215 -9.94 11.91 -12.86
CA ALA A 215 -9.20 11.36 -11.74
C ALA A 215 -8.65 9.98 -12.07
N TRP A 216 -7.55 9.61 -11.40
CA TRP A 216 -7.06 8.24 -11.41
C TRP A 216 -7.98 7.35 -10.58
N VAL A 217 -8.45 6.28 -11.19
CA VAL A 217 -9.28 5.23 -10.59
C VAL A 217 -8.56 3.91 -10.75
N PHE A 218 -8.43 3.14 -9.67
CA PHE A 218 -8.02 1.75 -9.76
C PHE A 218 -9.27 0.91 -10.00
N LEU A 219 -9.35 0.19 -11.11
CA LEU A 219 -10.42 -0.75 -11.41
C LEU A 219 -9.92 -2.16 -11.14
N ALA A 220 -10.81 -3.12 -10.89
CA ALA A 220 -10.39 -4.52 -10.83
C ALA A 220 -9.86 -4.98 -12.19
N ALA A 221 -8.78 -5.75 -12.17
CA ALA A 221 -8.23 -6.38 -13.35
C ALA A 221 -9.26 -7.34 -13.96
N PRO A 222 -9.24 -7.58 -15.28
CA PRO A 222 -10.25 -8.39 -15.96
C PRO A 222 -10.45 -9.81 -15.40
N ASP A 223 -9.42 -10.38 -14.77
CA ASP A 223 -9.40 -11.73 -14.18
C ASP A 223 -9.44 -11.73 -12.64
N ALA A 224 -9.65 -10.57 -12.01
CA ALA A 224 -9.73 -10.46 -10.56
C ALA A 224 -10.93 -11.27 -10.01
N PRO A 225 -10.78 -11.95 -8.87
CA PRO A 225 -11.86 -12.71 -8.26
C PRO A 225 -12.90 -11.76 -7.66
N LEU A 226 -14.03 -11.58 -8.36
CA LEU A 226 -15.14 -10.73 -7.92
C LEU A 226 -16.06 -11.49 -6.95
N GLY A 227 -16.36 -10.86 -5.82
CA GLY A 227 -17.40 -11.27 -4.87
C GLY A 227 -18.76 -10.65 -5.17
N GLU A 228 -19.62 -10.59 -4.14
CA GLU A 228 -20.98 -10.06 -4.26
C GLU A 228 -20.98 -8.56 -4.62
N VAL A 229 -22.04 -8.13 -5.32
CA VAL A 229 -22.24 -6.72 -5.67
C VAL A 229 -22.69 -5.96 -4.43
N ILE A 230 -22.07 -4.81 -4.20
CA ILE A 230 -22.48 -3.85 -3.18
C ILE A 230 -23.44 -2.87 -3.83
N GLU A 231 -24.73 -3.20 -3.76
CA GLU A 231 -25.84 -2.47 -4.37
C GLU A 231 -25.90 -0.97 -4.00
N SER A 232 -25.40 -0.62 -2.81
CA SER A 232 -25.35 0.78 -2.37
C SER A 232 -24.30 1.62 -3.12
N GLY A 233 -23.35 0.98 -3.80
CA GLY A 233 -22.18 1.61 -4.39
C GLY A 233 -21.21 2.20 -3.35
N ASP A 234 -21.46 2.01 -2.05
CA ASP A 234 -20.68 2.60 -0.95
C ASP A 234 -20.14 1.48 -0.06
N TRP A 235 -18.82 1.29 -0.08
CA TRP A 235 -18.12 0.27 0.71
C TRP A 235 -18.40 0.35 2.22
N PHE A 236 -18.67 1.56 2.73
CA PHE A 236 -18.97 1.77 4.15
C PHE A 236 -20.42 1.44 4.51
N ARG A 237 -21.26 1.17 3.51
CA ARG A 237 -22.66 0.76 3.66
C ARG A 237 -22.90 -0.68 3.17
N ARG A 238 -21.85 -1.51 3.13
CA ARG A 238 -22.01 -2.95 2.90
C ARG A 238 -22.79 -3.58 4.08
N PRO A 239 -23.61 -4.61 3.83
CA PRO A 239 -24.39 -5.30 4.86
C PRO A 239 -23.53 -5.99 5.92
#